data_AF-D5RGT4-F1
#
_entry.id   AF-D5RGT4-F1
#
_cell.length_a   1.000
_cell.length_b   1.000
_cell.length_c   1.000
_cell.angle_alpha   90.00
_cell.angle_beta   90.00
_cell.angle_gamma   90.00
#
_symmetry.space_group_name_H-M   'P 1'
#
loop_
_entity.id
_entity.type
_entity.pdbx_description
1 polymer ?
#
loop_
_entity_poly.entity_id
_entity_poly.type
_entity_poly.pdbx_seq_one_letter_code
_entity_poly.pdbx_strand_id
1 'polypeptide(L)'
;MDQAESFRQIAEVLRAAQRTAIEVENAPEKRKRLRSFSVQEAAALLGVTPRQLRQAAGLAPEGRGIAPRARLDFAELQAARERLGRMPRRDAAKGEALASVVFTNFKGGSAKTTSSVHFAQHLALQGYRVLLVDLDSQASSTAQFGLDPAREVGAANCFTAWVARGPDAAPELAQRLCQPSYWPNIDLLPAGAALAEAEEALARRAANGEPEEILYFDELAAFLAAVAPRYDVAVVDTRPDVNMLMTAALHAATGLVIPTRATMTDLASTAEFFAHLAGYTAEYRAAFGHGLDFAFARILVTAYDPTDRSQEALLGLLRERFGDRVLPEPFLHSRIMGTAGFGKETLYEYEPSTDRAAYNRVIASANAVNRAIEAELSRHWGRGA
;
A
#
# COMPACT_ATOMS: atom_id res chain seq x y z
N MET A 1 -13.40 12.76 -41.34
CA MET A 1 -13.69 12.71 -39.89
C MET A 1 -12.41 13.13 -39.19
N ASP A 2 -12.46 14.22 -38.43
CA ASP A 2 -11.30 14.75 -37.72
C ASP A 2 -10.82 13.69 -36.70
N GLN A 3 -9.54 13.32 -36.78
CA GLN A 3 -8.96 12.32 -35.87
C GLN A 3 -9.03 12.80 -34.41
N ALA A 4 -8.92 14.10 -34.17
CA ALA A 4 -9.01 14.67 -32.82
C ALA A 4 -10.43 14.56 -32.25
N GLU A 5 -11.47 14.69 -33.08
CA GLU A 5 -12.86 14.46 -32.68
C GLU A 5 -13.10 12.97 -32.37
N SER A 6 -12.62 12.07 -33.22
CA SER A 6 -12.68 10.62 -32.97
C SER A 6 -12.00 10.22 -31.65
N PHE A 7 -10.80 10.72 -31.37
CA PHE A 7 -10.12 10.45 -30.10
C PHE A 7 -10.84 11.02 -28.88
N ARG A 8 -11.44 12.22 -29.00
CA ARG A 8 -12.27 12.79 -27.92
C ARG A 8 -13.50 11.93 -27.66
N GLN A 9 -14.19 11.48 -28.71
CA GLN A 9 -15.35 10.61 -28.58
C GLN A 9 -14.99 9.25 -27.95
N ILE A 10 -13.87 8.65 -28.34
CA ILE A 10 -13.35 7.42 -27.72
C ILE A 10 -13.05 7.66 -26.23
N ALA A 11 -12.36 8.75 -25.89
CA ALA A 11 -12.05 9.08 -24.50
C ALA A 11 -13.31 9.34 -23.68
N GLU A 12 -14.33 10.00 -24.24
CA GLU A 12 -15.62 10.21 -23.59
C GLU A 12 -16.37 8.90 -23.37
N VAL A 13 -16.41 8.00 -24.36
CA VAL A 13 -17.04 6.68 -24.21
C VAL A 13 -16.34 5.85 -23.14
N LEU A 14 -15.00 5.82 -23.14
CA LEU A 14 -14.22 5.10 -22.12
C LEU A 14 -14.42 5.70 -20.73
N ARG A 15 -14.38 7.03 -20.59
CA ARG A 15 -14.66 7.72 -19.32
C ARG A 15 -16.10 7.52 -18.88
N ALA A 16 -17.07 7.50 -19.78
CA ALA A 16 -18.47 7.25 -19.46
C ALA A 16 -18.68 5.80 -19.03
N ALA A 17 -18.08 4.82 -19.72
CA ALA A 17 -18.13 3.41 -19.31
C ALA A 17 -17.48 3.19 -17.94
N GLN A 18 -16.29 3.77 -17.73
CA GLN A 18 -15.62 3.76 -16.44
C GLN A 18 -16.49 4.44 -15.39
N ARG A 19 -17.06 5.60 -15.68
CA ARG A 19 -17.94 6.36 -14.78
C ARG A 19 -19.22 5.63 -14.44
N THR A 20 -19.89 4.99 -15.39
CA THR A 20 -21.05 4.14 -15.10
C THR A 20 -20.66 3.00 -14.18
N ALA A 21 -19.50 2.37 -14.39
CA ALA A 21 -18.98 1.38 -13.43
C ALA A 21 -18.68 2.02 -12.07
N ILE A 22 -18.10 3.22 -12.01
CA ILE A 22 -17.85 3.97 -10.77
C ILE A 22 -19.17 4.34 -10.06
N GLU A 23 -20.15 4.90 -10.75
CA GLU A 23 -21.41 5.42 -10.22
C GLU A 23 -22.37 4.28 -9.81
N VAL A 24 -22.38 3.15 -10.53
CA VAL A 24 -23.13 1.95 -10.14
C VAL A 24 -22.60 1.35 -8.84
N GLU A 25 -21.29 1.51 -8.60
CA GLU A 25 -20.58 0.97 -7.45
C GLU A 25 -20.52 1.96 -6.27
N ASN A 26 -20.38 3.27 -6.56
CA ASN A 26 -20.33 4.39 -5.61
C ASN A 26 -21.65 5.16 -5.52
N ALA A 27 -22.79 4.56 -5.90
CA ALA A 27 -24.10 5.20 -5.75
C ALA A 27 -24.25 5.76 -4.31
N PRO A 28 -24.98 6.85 -4.08
CA PRO A 28 -25.05 7.51 -2.75
C PRO A 28 -25.44 6.53 -1.61
N GLU A 29 -26.30 5.57 -1.93
CA GLU A 29 -26.69 4.44 -1.06
C GLU A 29 -25.69 3.26 -1.01
N LYS A 30 -24.75 3.15 -1.95
CA LYS A 30 -23.71 2.11 -2.07
C LYS A 30 -22.32 2.68 -1.78
N ARG A 31 -22.12 3.28 -0.61
CA ARG A 31 -20.75 3.50 -0.13
C ARG A 31 -20.13 2.15 0.21
N LYS A 32 -18.92 1.88 -0.29
CA LYS A 32 -18.13 0.74 0.14
C LYS A 32 -18.06 0.70 1.67
N ARG A 33 -18.31 -0.46 2.23
CA ARG A 33 -18.16 -0.74 3.66
C ARG A 33 -17.42 -2.05 3.78
N LEU A 34 -16.52 -2.11 4.76
CA LEU A 34 -15.81 -3.35 5.05
C LEU A 34 -16.81 -4.42 5.51
N ARG A 35 -16.72 -5.62 4.93
CA ARG A 35 -17.53 -6.77 5.34
C ARG A 35 -17.24 -7.18 6.79
N SER A 36 -18.14 -7.97 7.37
CA SER A 36 -17.89 -8.66 8.64
C SER A 36 -17.11 -9.96 8.43
N PHE A 37 -16.46 -10.43 9.50
CA PHE A 37 -15.59 -11.60 9.51
C PHE A 37 -16.21 -12.74 10.32
N SER A 38 -16.11 -13.97 9.83
CA SER A 38 -16.47 -15.14 10.62
C SER A 38 -15.57 -15.27 11.86
N VAL A 39 -16.03 -16.01 12.88
CA VAL A 39 -15.20 -16.32 14.07
C VAL A 39 -13.87 -16.98 13.69
N GLN A 40 -13.84 -17.78 12.62
CA GLN A 40 -12.61 -18.42 12.14
C GLN A 40 -11.61 -17.41 11.57
N GLU A 41 -12.07 -16.50 10.72
CA GLU A 41 -11.25 -15.43 10.15
C GLU A 41 -10.76 -14.47 11.26
N ALA A 42 -11.67 -14.02 12.13
CA ALA A 42 -11.33 -13.14 13.24
C ALA A 42 -10.30 -13.77 14.19
N ALA A 43 -10.45 -15.05 14.53
CA ALA A 43 -9.48 -15.76 15.36
C ALA A 43 -8.09 -15.86 14.69
N ALA A 44 -8.06 -16.12 13.38
CA ALA A 44 -6.81 -16.14 12.61
C ALA A 44 -6.14 -14.76 12.57
N LEU A 45 -6.90 -13.68 12.36
CA LEU A 45 -6.39 -12.30 12.39
C LEU A 45 -5.87 -11.89 13.78
N LEU A 46 -6.45 -12.41 14.85
CA LEU A 46 -6.04 -12.14 16.23
C LEU A 46 -4.90 -13.06 16.72
N GLY A 47 -4.53 -14.08 15.92
CA GLY A 47 -3.52 -15.08 16.30
C GLY A 47 -3.95 -15.96 17.48
N VAL A 48 -5.25 -16.26 17.59
CA VAL A 48 -5.82 -17.10 18.66
C VAL A 48 -6.67 -18.22 18.05
N THR A 49 -7.02 -19.23 18.86
CA THR A 49 -7.96 -20.26 18.41
C THR A 49 -9.41 -19.72 18.40
N PRO A 50 -10.30 -20.23 17.53
CA PRO A 50 -11.73 -19.91 17.58
C PRO A 50 -12.38 -20.23 18.93
N ARG A 51 -11.81 -21.16 19.71
CA ARG A 51 -12.25 -21.44 21.09
C ARG A 51 -11.88 -20.28 22.03
N GLN A 52 -10.62 -19.83 22.00
CA GLN A 52 -10.15 -18.70 22.81
C GLN A 52 -10.92 -17.42 22.49
N LEU A 53 -11.16 -17.12 21.21
CA LEU A 53 -11.94 -15.93 20.83
C LEU A 53 -13.37 -15.98 21.39
N ARG A 54 -14.04 -17.14 21.33
CA ARG A 54 -15.39 -17.30 21.89
C ARG A 54 -15.43 -17.25 23.41
N GLN A 55 -14.35 -17.66 24.07
CA GLN A 55 -14.21 -17.68 25.52
C GLN A 55 -13.71 -16.35 26.10
N ALA A 56 -13.15 -15.46 25.29
CA ALA A 56 -12.76 -14.12 25.70
C ALA A 56 -14.01 -13.36 26.17
N ALA A 57 -14.24 -13.38 27.49
CA ALA A 57 -15.40 -12.77 28.12
C ALA A 57 -15.46 -11.26 27.82
N GLY A 58 -16.65 -10.75 27.53
CA GLY A 58 -16.91 -9.31 27.35
C GLY A 58 -17.01 -8.82 25.90
N LEU A 59 -16.75 -9.66 24.89
CA LEU A 59 -17.00 -9.29 23.48
C LEU A 59 -18.48 -9.29 23.09
N ALA A 60 -19.33 -10.07 23.76
CA ALA A 60 -20.78 -9.94 23.62
C ALA A 60 -21.35 -8.97 24.68
N PRO A 61 -22.48 -8.27 24.40
CA PRO A 61 -23.05 -7.23 25.27
C PRO A 61 -23.41 -7.60 26.72
N GLU A 62 -23.22 -8.83 27.19
CA GLU A 62 -23.69 -9.28 28.52
C GLU A 62 -22.77 -10.33 29.17
N GLY A 63 -21.49 -10.40 28.80
CA GLY A 63 -20.58 -11.43 29.33
C GLY A 63 -20.85 -12.85 28.81
N ARG A 64 -21.74 -13.00 27.82
CA ARG A 64 -21.94 -14.24 27.06
C ARG A 64 -20.79 -14.44 26.05
N GLY A 65 -20.45 -15.69 25.75
CA GLY A 65 -19.46 -16.00 24.70
C GLY A 65 -20.00 -15.70 23.30
N ILE A 66 -19.10 -15.55 22.33
CA ILE A 66 -19.48 -15.33 20.92
C ILE A 66 -20.07 -16.63 20.34
N ALA A 67 -21.23 -16.53 19.67
CA ALA A 67 -21.86 -17.69 19.03
C ALA A 67 -20.98 -18.26 17.90
N PRO A 68 -20.97 -19.58 17.65
CA PRO A 68 -20.09 -20.20 16.64
C PRO A 68 -20.24 -19.65 15.21
N ARG A 69 -21.45 -19.19 14.86
CA ARG A 69 -21.78 -18.62 13.54
C ARG A 69 -21.89 -17.09 13.55
N ALA A 70 -21.46 -16.44 14.64
CA ALA A 70 -21.42 -15.00 14.69
C ALA A 70 -20.46 -14.45 13.63
N ARG A 71 -20.74 -13.24 13.19
CA ARG A 71 -19.81 -12.45 12.38
C ARG A 71 -19.42 -11.23 13.21
N LEU A 72 -18.13 -10.93 13.22
CA LEU A 72 -17.58 -9.77 13.90
C LEU A 72 -17.39 -8.67 12.87
N ASP A 73 -17.89 -7.47 13.16
CA ASP A 73 -17.48 -6.30 12.40
C ASP A 73 -16.05 -5.86 12.79
N PHE A 74 -15.55 -4.82 12.12
CA PHE A 74 -14.20 -4.31 12.37
C PHE A 74 -14.05 -3.76 13.80
N ALA A 75 -15.05 -3.08 14.35
CA ALA A 75 -14.98 -2.51 15.69
C ALA A 75 -14.91 -3.62 16.75
N GLU A 76 -15.70 -4.68 16.59
CA GLU A 76 -15.67 -5.86 17.44
C GLU A 76 -14.33 -6.60 17.35
N LEU A 77 -13.77 -6.74 16.14
CA LEU A 77 -12.43 -7.31 15.93
C LEU A 77 -11.35 -6.53 16.68
N GLN A 78 -11.39 -5.19 16.59
CA GLN A 78 -10.40 -4.34 17.23
C GLN A 78 -10.56 -4.30 18.75
N ALA A 79 -11.80 -4.27 19.25
CA ALA A 79 -12.08 -4.39 20.69
C ALA A 79 -11.57 -5.74 21.24
N ALA A 80 -11.68 -6.82 20.47
CA ALA A 80 -11.10 -8.12 20.84
C ALA A 80 -9.58 -8.04 20.94
N ARG A 81 -8.93 -7.42 19.95
CA ARG A 81 -7.47 -7.24 19.90
C ARG A 81 -6.94 -6.46 21.09
N GLU A 82 -7.61 -5.36 21.43
CA GLU A 82 -7.26 -4.51 22.57
C GLU A 82 -7.35 -5.27 23.90
N ARG A 83 -8.45 -6.00 24.12
CA ARG A 83 -8.62 -6.82 25.33
C ARG A 83 -7.61 -7.95 25.47
N LEU A 84 -7.17 -8.50 24.34
CA LEU A 84 -6.09 -9.50 24.32
C LEU A 84 -4.70 -8.89 24.55
N GLY A 85 -4.57 -7.56 24.63
CA GLY A 85 -3.30 -6.88 24.76
C GLY A 85 -2.40 -7.01 23.52
N ARG A 86 -3.01 -7.16 22.33
CA ARG A 86 -2.33 -7.47 21.06
C ARG A 86 -2.38 -6.32 20.06
N MET A 87 -2.54 -5.09 20.54
CA MET A 87 -2.48 -3.92 19.67
C MET A 87 -1.03 -3.72 19.20
N PRO A 88 -0.77 -3.63 17.90
CA PRO A 88 0.60 -3.62 17.39
C PRO A 88 1.20 -2.20 17.33
N ARG A 89 0.59 -1.24 18.03
CA ARG A 89 0.94 0.19 18.05
C ARG A 89 2.44 0.39 18.19
N ARG A 90 2.99 1.36 17.46
CA ARG A 90 4.39 1.74 17.67
C ARG A 90 4.57 2.39 19.04
N ASP A 91 5.65 2.05 19.72
CA ASP A 91 6.02 2.55 21.03
C ASP A 91 7.12 3.62 20.86
N ALA A 92 6.69 4.87 20.74
CA ALA A 92 7.59 6.01 20.62
C ALA A 92 8.55 6.13 21.82
N ALA A 93 8.16 5.64 23.01
CA ALA A 93 9.02 5.66 24.20
C ALA A 93 10.18 4.65 24.09
N LYS A 94 10.05 3.63 23.24
CA LYS A 94 11.12 2.70 22.86
C LYS A 94 11.90 3.13 21.61
N GLY A 95 11.63 4.32 21.08
CA GLY A 95 12.28 4.83 19.88
C GLY A 95 11.69 4.31 18.57
N GLU A 96 10.51 3.68 18.58
CA GLU A 96 9.87 3.20 17.36
C GLU A 96 9.30 4.37 16.54
N ALA A 97 10.00 4.74 15.48
CA ALA A 97 9.57 5.76 14.51
C ALA A 97 8.45 5.25 13.60
N LEU A 98 7.74 6.19 12.95
CA LEU A 98 6.83 5.83 11.85
C LEU A 98 7.65 5.12 10.77
N ALA A 99 7.20 3.93 10.36
CA ALA A 99 7.86 3.18 9.31
C ALA A 99 7.17 3.44 7.95
N SER A 100 7.95 3.73 6.92
CA SER A 100 7.47 3.93 5.56
C SER A 100 7.87 2.75 4.68
N VAL A 101 6.89 2.02 4.12
CA VAL A 101 7.11 0.90 3.21
C VAL A 101 6.75 1.31 1.81
N VAL A 102 7.74 1.40 0.93
CA VAL A 102 7.55 1.86 -0.45
C VAL A 102 7.47 0.68 -1.39
N PHE A 103 6.39 0.62 -2.16
CA PHE A 103 6.17 -0.36 -3.22
C PHE A 103 6.56 0.25 -4.57
N THR A 104 7.71 -0.17 -5.12
CA THR A 104 8.30 0.46 -6.31
C THR A 104 8.97 -0.56 -7.23
N ASN A 105 8.99 -0.28 -8.54
CA ASN A 105 9.64 -1.03 -9.62
C ASN A 105 9.42 -0.29 -10.95
N PHE A 106 10.34 -0.39 -11.89
CA PHE A 106 10.24 0.23 -13.23
C PHE A 106 9.18 -0.38 -14.14
N LYS A 107 8.77 -1.63 -13.88
CA LYS A 107 7.79 -2.29 -14.73
C LYS A 107 6.36 -1.86 -14.39
N GLY A 108 5.65 -1.28 -15.37
CA GLY A 108 4.19 -1.18 -15.33
C GLY A 108 3.54 -2.57 -15.33
N GLY A 109 2.55 -2.78 -14.46
CA GLY A 109 1.83 -4.06 -14.34
C GLY A 109 2.49 -5.10 -13.42
N SER A 110 3.49 -4.72 -12.62
CA SER A 110 4.16 -5.62 -11.66
C SER A 110 3.41 -5.84 -10.34
N ALA A 111 2.15 -5.39 -10.26
CA ALA A 111 1.28 -5.46 -9.09
C ALA A 111 1.72 -4.61 -7.87
N LYS A 112 2.35 -3.45 -8.09
CA LYS A 112 2.66 -2.44 -7.06
C LYS A 112 1.43 -2.00 -6.26
N THR A 113 0.51 -1.30 -6.90
CA THR A 113 -0.76 -0.84 -6.32
C THR A 113 -1.54 -1.96 -5.65
N THR A 114 -1.64 -3.12 -6.29
CA THR A 114 -2.32 -4.26 -5.70
C THR A 114 -1.64 -4.70 -4.40
N SER A 115 -0.31 -4.82 -4.39
CA SER A 115 0.43 -5.25 -3.20
C SER A 115 0.42 -4.20 -2.09
N SER A 116 0.59 -2.91 -2.42
CA SER A 116 0.54 -1.81 -1.45
C SER A 116 -0.83 -1.69 -0.80
N VAL A 117 -1.92 -1.74 -1.58
CA VAL A 117 -3.29 -1.71 -1.03
C VAL A 117 -3.57 -2.93 -0.15
N HIS A 118 -3.23 -4.15 -0.59
CA HIS A 118 -3.45 -5.34 0.23
C HIS A 118 -2.60 -5.31 1.51
N PHE A 119 -1.39 -4.78 1.46
CA PHE A 119 -0.55 -4.63 2.64
C PHE A 119 -1.12 -3.60 3.62
N ALA A 120 -1.57 -2.44 3.14
CA ALA A 120 -2.23 -1.43 3.98
C ALA A 120 -3.49 -1.98 4.67
N GLN A 121 -4.33 -2.72 3.93
CA GLN A 121 -5.50 -3.39 4.47
C GLN A 121 -5.15 -4.48 5.50
N HIS A 122 -4.13 -5.29 5.22
CA HIS A 122 -3.62 -6.27 6.17
C HIS A 122 -3.18 -5.60 7.48
N LEU A 123 -2.36 -4.55 7.41
CA LEU A 123 -1.91 -3.81 8.59
C LEU A 123 -3.09 -3.23 9.38
N ALA A 124 -4.09 -2.65 8.71
CA ALA A 124 -5.28 -2.16 9.38
C ALA A 124 -6.06 -3.27 10.11
N LEU A 125 -6.17 -4.46 9.50
CA LEU A 125 -6.77 -5.65 10.12
C LEU A 125 -5.92 -6.20 11.28
N GLN A 126 -4.60 -6.02 11.25
CA GLN A 126 -3.70 -6.29 12.37
C GLN A 126 -3.79 -5.23 13.47
N GLY A 127 -4.43 -4.09 13.21
CA GLY A 127 -4.71 -3.03 14.16
C GLY A 127 -3.75 -1.86 14.17
N TYR A 128 -2.86 -1.77 13.18
CA TYR A 128 -2.04 -0.58 12.95
C TYR A 128 -2.91 0.60 12.51
N ARG A 129 -2.50 1.83 12.83
CA ARG A 129 -2.94 3.06 12.15
C ARG A 129 -2.08 3.20 10.91
N VAL A 130 -2.72 3.22 9.75
CA VAL A 130 -2.03 3.19 8.47
C VAL A 130 -2.35 4.47 7.70
N LEU A 131 -1.31 5.06 7.11
CA LEU A 131 -1.47 6.05 6.05
C LEU A 131 -1.11 5.38 4.72
N LEU A 132 -2.07 5.29 3.80
CA LEU A 132 -1.77 4.95 2.41
C LEU A 132 -1.44 6.23 1.65
N VAL A 133 -0.24 6.30 1.09
CA VAL A 133 0.26 7.43 0.30
C VAL A 133 0.26 7.02 -1.16
N ASP A 134 -0.62 7.62 -1.96
CA ASP A 134 -0.63 7.44 -3.41
C ASP A 134 0.25 8.53 -4.04
N LEU A 135 1.36 8.14 -4.66
CA LEU A 135 2.26 9.02 -5.42
C LEU A 135 2.22 8.69 -6.92
N ASP A 136 1.12 8.10 -7.39
CA ASP A 136 0.86 7.87 -8.79
C ASP A 136 -0.21 8.81 -9.33
N SER A 137 0.13 9.63 -10.33
CA SER A 137 -0.84 10.56 -10.95
C SER A 137 -2.02 9.86 -11.64
N GLN A 138 -1.90 8.56 -11.95
CA GLN A 138 -3.02 7.71 -12.38
C GLN A 138 -3.98 7.34 -11.24
N ALA A 139 -3.53 7.53 -9.99
CA ALA A 139 -4.35 7.47 -8.78
C ALA A 139 -5.11 6.14 -8.62
N SER A 140 -4.45 5.03 -8.96
CA SER A 140 -5.06 3.69 -8.96
C SER A 140 -5.42 3.26 -7.53
N SER A 141 -4.52 3.48 -6.56
CA SER A 141 -4.77 3.22 -5.15
C SER A 141 -5.91 4.08 -4.62
N THR A 142 -5.89 5.37 -4.95
CA THR A 142 -6.95 6.34 -4.61
C THR A 142 -8.33 5.89 -5.11
N ALA A 143 -8.42 5.49 -6.38
CA ALA A 143 -9.65 5.00 -6.97
C ALA A 143 -10.14 3.68 -6.34
N GLN A 144 -9.21 2.79 -5.96
CA GLN A 144 -9.52 1.53 -5.30
C GLN A 144 -10.15 1.76 -3.91
N PHE A 145 -9.75 2.83 -3.22
CA PHE A 145 -10.37 3.29 -1.97
C PHE A 145 -11.68 4.07 -2.14
N GLY A 146 -12.21 4.14 -3.37
CA GLY A 146 -13.57 4.61 -3.64
C GLY A 146 -13.71 6.09 -3.99
N LEU A 147 -12.63 6.87 -3.98
CA LEU A 147 -12.64 8.26 -4.45
C LEU A 147 -12.62 8.29 -5.99
N ASP A 148 -13.24 9.29 -6.60
CA ASP A 148 -13.02 9.62 -8.02
C ASP A 148 -11.85 10.63 -8.15
N PRO A 149 -10.64 10.22 -8.57
CA PRO A 149 -9.49 11.12 -8.64
C PRO A 149 -9.70 12.33 -9.55
N ALA A 150 -10.56 12.22 -10.57
CA ALA A 150 -10.78 13.30 -11.52
C ALA A 150 -11.75 14.38 -11.00
N ARG A 151 -12.55 14.07 -9.98
CA ARG A 151 -13.60 14.96 -9.45
C ARG A 151 -13.35 15.39 -8.01
N GLU A 152 -12.77 14.50 -7.22
CA GLU A 152 -12.63 14.66 -5.77
C GLU A 152 -11.19 15.01 -5.36
N VAL A 153 -10.21 14.84 -6.25
CA VAL A 153 -8.80 15.12 -5.95
C VAL A 153 -8.26 16.22 -6.88
N GLY A 154 -7.69 17.24 -6.28
CA GLY A 154 -7.03 18.36 -6.95
C GLY A 154 -5.82 18.84 -6.16
N ALA A 155 -5.14 19.88 -6.66
CA ALA A 155 -3.88 20.35 -6.09
C ALA A 155 -3.96 20.69 -4.59
N ALA A 156 -5.12 21.12 -4.09
CA ALA A 156 -5.33 21.53 -2.71
C ALA A 156 -5.48 20.39 -1.69
N ASN A 157 -5.72 19.15 -2.15
CA ASN A 157 -6.03 18.02 -1.27
C ASN A 157 -5.24 16.73 -1.57
N CYS A 158 -4.11 16.86 -2.28
CA CYS A 158 -3.10 15.82 -2.48
C CYS A 158 -1.71 16.33 -2.08
N PHE A 159 -0.66 15.53 -2.32
CA PHE A 159 0.73 15.89 -1.99
C PHE A 159 1.21 17.20 -2.65
N THR A 160 0.60 17.62 -3.77
CA THR A 160 0.90 18.90 -4.43
C THR A 160 0.74 20.10 -3.51
N ALA A 161 -0.27 20.12 -2.64
CA ALA A 161 -0.49 21.20 -1.70
C ALA A 161 0.66 21.34 -0.70
N TRP A 162 1.26 20.22 -0.29
CA TRP A 162 2.41 20.20 0.62
C TRP A 162 3.64 20.79 -0.07
N VAL A 163 3.98 20.26 -1.25
CA VAL A 163 5.14 20.73 -2.04
C VAL A 163 5.03 22.20 -2.40
N ALA A 164 3.83 22.70 -2.72
CA ALA A 164 3.61 24.11 -3.05
C ALA A 164 3.82 25.07 -1.87
N ARG A 165 3.82 24.57 -0.62
CA ARG A 165 4.13 25.37 0.58
C ARG A 165 5.61 25.32 0.95
N GLY A 166 6.31 24.23 0.61
CA GLY A 166 7.72 24.07 0.91
C GLY A 166 8.01 23.97 2.42
N PRO A 167 9.21 24.36 2.89
CA PRO A 167 9.66 24.15 4.26
C PRO A 167 8.84 24.89 5.33
N ASP A 168 8.11 25.96 4.96
CA ASP A 168 7.21 26.69 5.85
C ASP A 168 5.84 26.00 6.06
N ALA A 169 5.65 24.79 5.53
CA ALA A 169 4.39 24.07 5.64
C ALA A 169 4.08 23.69 7.09
N ALA A 170 2.99 24.25 7.62
CA ALA A 170 2.53 23.94 8.97
C ALA A 170 2.07 22.47 9.08
N PRO A 171 2.34 21.75 10.19
CA PRO A 171 1.94 20.35 10.37
C PRO A 171 0.44 20.09 10.18
N GLU A 172 -0.41 21.09 10.45
CA GLU A 172 -1.86 21.03 10.27
C GLU A 172 -2.25 20.83 8.80
N LEU A 173 -1.43 21.34 7.85
CA LEU A 173 -1.64 21.08 6.44
C LEU A 173 -1.49 19.59 6.15
N ALA A 174 -0.38 18.97 6.57
CA ALA A 174 -0.14 17.56 6.32
C ALA A 174 -1.27 16.69 6.87
N GLN A 175 -1.73 17.00 8.08
CA GLN A 175 -2.86 16.30 8.72
C GLN A 175 -4.18 16.45 7.96
N ARG A 176 -4.43 17.61 7.34
CA ARG A 176 -5.63 17.87 6.53
C ARG A 176 -5.58 17.15 5.18
N LEU A 177 -4.39 16.94 4.63
CA LEU A 177 -4.21 16.22 3.36
C LEU A 177 -4.42 14.71 3.53
N CYS A 178 -4.24 14.16 4.74
CA CYS A 178 -4.64 12.79 5.05
C CYS A 178 -6.16 12.68 5.24
N GLN A 179 -6.84 12.17 4.21
CA GLN A 179 -8.29 12.03 4.19
C GLN A 179 -8.73 10.68 4.76
N PRO A 180 -9.79 10.62 5.59
CA PRO A 180 -10.30 9.35 6.08
C PRO A 180 -10.86 8.51 4.92
N SER A 181 -10.56 7.22 4.92
CA SER A 181 -11.15 6.29 3.94
C SER A 181 -12.36 5.53 4.54
N TYR A 182 -13.10 4.79 3.70
CA TYR A 182 -14.14 3.88 4.21
C TYR A 182 -13.54 2.70 4.99
N TRP A 183 -12.24 2.43 4.82
CA TRP A 183 -11.53 1.37 5.52
C TRP A 183 -11.07 1.86 6.88
N PRO A 184 -11.60 1.30 7.99
CA PRO A 184 -11.20 1.75 9.31
C PRO A 184 -9.70 1.58 9.57
N ASN A 185 -9.08 2.53 10.26
CA ASN A 185 -7.63 2.62 10.49
C ASN A 185 -6.76 2.88 9.25
N ILE A 186 -7.34 3.17 8.09
CA ILE A 186 -6.59 3.66 6.92
C ILE A 186 -7.07 5.07 6.58
N ASP A 187 -6.17 6.02 6.73
CA ASP A 187 -6.29 7.33 6.07
C ASP A 187 -5.52 7.27 4.75
N LEU A 188 -5.93 8.07 3.78
CA LEU A 188 -5.38 8.14 2.44
C LEU A 188 -4.80 9.55 2.21
N LEU A 189 -3.55 9.64 1.76
CA LEU A 189 -3.08 10.81 1.02
C LEU A 189 -3.36 10.52 -0.46
N PRO A 190 -4.42 11.09 -1.04
CA PRO A 190 -4.84 10.71 -2.38
C PRO A 190 -3.96 11.34 -3.45
N ALA A 191 -4.00 10.73 -4.63
CA ALA A 191 -3.35 11.21 -5.83
C ALA A 191 -4.35 11.64 -6.89
N GLY A 192 -3.86 12.41 -7.85
CA GLY A 192 -4.59 12.80 -9.05
C GLY A 192 -3.66 13.49 -10.03
N ALA A 193 -4.22 13.98 -11.14
CA ALA A 193 -3.43 14.63 -12.20
C ALA A 193 -2.58 15.81 -11.70
N ALA A 194 -3.02 16.50 -10.63
CA ALA A 194 -2.29 17.60 -10.01
C ALA A 194 -0.91 17.20 -9.44
N LEU A 195 -0.61 15.92 -9.24
CA LEU A 195 0.74 15.47 -8.83
C LEU A 195 1.83 15.83 -9.84
N ALA A 196 1.48 16.03 -11.11
CA ALA A 196 2.43 16.51 -12.12
C ALA A 196 3.00 17.89 -11.76
N GLU A 197 2.21 18.76 -11.12
CA GLU A 197 2.66 20.09 -10.67
C GLU A 197 3.68 19.97 -9.53
N ALA A 198 3.48 19.00 -8.62
CA ALA A 198 4.42 18.73 -7.54
C ALA A 198 5.75 18.24 -8.09
N GLU A 199 5.71 17.29 -9.03
CA GLU A 199 6.90 16.76 -9.69
C GLU A 199 7.68 17.87 -10.40
N GLU A 200 7.00 18.73 -11.15
CA GLU A 200 7.64 19.84 -11.85
C GLU A 200 8.25 20.86 -10.86
N ALA A 201 7.57 21.14 -9.74
CA ALA A 201 8.09 22.02 -8.70
C ALA A 201 9.38 21.46 -8.06
N LEU A 202 9.40 20.17 -7.72
CA LEU A 202 10.60 19.51 -7.17
C LEU A 202 11.74 19.48 -8.19
N ALA A 203 11.45 19.23 -9.47
CA ALA A 203 12.45 19.22 -10.52
C ALA A 203 13.08 20.61 -10.72
N ARG A 204 12.27 21.69 -10.68
CA ARG A 204 12.79 23.07 -10.75
C ARG A 204 13.68 23.39 -9.55
N ARG A 205 13.30 22.99 -8.35
CA ARG A 205 14.12 23.15 -7.13
C ARG A 205 15.47 22.45 -7.26
N ALA A 206 15.45 21.19 -7.70
CA ALA A 206 16.66 20.42 -7.96
C ALA A 206 17.58 21.09 -9.01
N ALA A 207 17.01 21.71 -10.04
CA ALA A 207 17.77 22.39 -11.10
C ALA A 207 18.38 23.74 -10.65
N ASN A 208 17.70 24.47 -9.76
CA ASN A 208 18.15 25.79 -9.31
C ASN A 208 19.33 25.71 -8.32
N GLY A 209 19.43 24.62 -7.56
CA GLY A 209 20.57 24.37 -6.66
C GLY A 209 20.71 25.37 -5.51
N GLU A 210 19.63 26.09 -5.18
CA GLU A 210 19.61 27.03 -4.05
C GLU A 210 19.70 26.26 -2.71
N PRO A 211 20.30 26.85 -1.67
CA PRO A 211 20.28 26.28 -0.34
C PRO A 211 18.83 26.20 0.19
N GLU A 212 18.35 24.99 0.47
CA GLU A 212 17.01 24.76 1.02
C GLU A 212 17.11 24.15 2.42
N GLU A 213 16.21 24.56 3.32
CA GLU A 213 16.09 23.95 4.67
C GLU A 213 15.63 22.49 4.59
N ILE A 214 14.71 22.20 3.66
CA ILE A 214 14.28 20.85 3.30
C ILE A 214 14.63 20.66 1.84
N LEU A 215 15.48 19.68 1.54
CA LEU A 215 15.88 19.37 0.19
C LEU A 215 14.69 18.78 -0.58
N TYR A 216 14.60 19.04 -1.88
CA TYR A 216 13.53 18.55 -2.76
C TYR A 216 13.25 17.05 -2.65
N PHE A 217 14.27 16.23 -2.35
CA PHE A 217 14.13 14.79 -2.16
C PHE A 217 13.68 14.38 -0.74
N ASP A 218 13.76 15.26 0.26
CA ASP A 218 13.34 14.98 1.63
C ASP A 218 11.88 15.43 1.90
N GLU A 219 11.21 16.03 0.90
CA GLU A 219 9.86 16.57 1.03
C GLU A 219 8.82 15.56 1.53
N LEU A 220 8.88 14.31 1.04
CA LEU A 220 7.99 13.27 1.55
C LEU A 220 8.37 12.85 2.98
N ALA A 221 9.66 12.80 3.31
CA ALA A 221 10.11 12.49 4.67
C ALA A 221 9.64 13.55 5.66
N ALA A 222 9.71 14.83 5.28
CA ALA A 222 9.19 15.95 6.06
C ALA A 222 7.67 15.87 6.25
N PHE A 223 6.92 15.58 5.18
CA PHE A 223 5.48 15.33 5.26
C PHE A 223 5.15 14.19 6.24
N LEU A 224 5.84 13.06 6.12
CA LEU A 224 5.63 11.90 7.00
C LEU A 224 5.99 12.19 8.46
N ALA A 225 7.04 12.99 8.69
CA ALA A 225 7.41 13.44 10.03
C ALA A 225 6.29 14.30 10.67
N ALA A 226 5.69 15.22 9.89
CA ALA A 226 4.60 16.07 10.37
C ALA A 226 3.33 15.29 10.78
N VAL A 227 3.08 14.13 10.15
CA VAL A 227 1.93 13.27 10.47
C VAL A 227 2.28 12.06 11.33
N ALA A 228 3.55 11.87 11.69
CA ALA A 228 4.03 10.71 12.42
C ALA A 228 3.20 10.39 13.68
N PRO A 229 2.78 11.34 14.54
CA PRO A 229 2.00 11.01 15.74
C PRO A 229 0.68 10.26 15.48
N ARG A 230 0.09 10.40 14.29
CA ARG A 230 -1.20 9.79 13.93
C ARG A 230 -1.08 8.36 13.40
N TYR A 231 0.07 7.96 12.87
CA TYR A 231 0.22 6.69 12.18
C TYR A 231 1.33 5.83 12.76
N ASP A 232 1.15 4.51 12.63
CA ASP A 232 2.16 3.52 12.96
C ASP A 232 3.02 3.22 11.72
N VAL A 233 2.37 3.07 10.55
CA VAL A 233 3.01 2.74 9.27
C VAL A 233 2.45 3.61 8.15
N ALA A 234 3.32 4.12 7.28
CA ALA A 234 2.96 4.65 5.98
C ALA A 234 3.25 3.61 4.90
N VAL A 235 2.28 3.36 4.01
CA VAL A 235 2.44 2.51 2.84
C VAL A 235 2.43 3.41 1.61
N VAL A 236 3.48 3.38 0.80
CA VAL A 236 3.64 4.29 -0.34
C VAL A 236 3.53 3.52 -1.65
N ASP A 237 2.57 3.90 -2.48
CA ASP A 237 2.40 3.40 -3.84
C ASP A 237 3.02 4.39 -4.84
N THR A 238 3.91 3.92 -5.70
CA THR A 238 4.62 4.78 -6.66
C THR A 238 4.34 4.37 -8.11
N ARG A 239 4.48 5.35 -9.00
CA ARG A 239 4.55 5.08 -10.45
C ARG A 239 5.73 4.20 -10.86
N PRO A 240 5.67 3.59 -12.06
CA PRO A 240 6.77 2.84 -12.65
C PRO A 240 7.91 3.69 -13.25
N ASP A 241 7.83 5.01 -13.33
CA ASP A 241 8.88 5.85 -13.91
C ASP A 241 9.83 6.47 -12.87
N VAL A 242 11.08 6.68 -13.28
CA VAL A 242 12.05 7.47 -12.52
C VAL A 242 11.65 8.94 -12.61
N ASN A 243 11.22 9.51 -11.50
CA ASN A 243 10.82 10.90 -11.38
C ASN A 243 11.13 11.43 -9.97
N MET A 244 10.93 12.73 -9.76
CA MET A 244 11.21 13.37 -8.46
C MET A 244 10.35 12.83 -7.32
N LEU A 245 9.13 12.35 -7.59
CA LEU A 245 8.27 11.75 -6.57
C LEU A 245 8.78 10.36 -6.15
N MET A 246 9.32 9.57 -7.08
CA MET A 246 10.02 8.32 -6.77
C MET A 246 11.26 8.59 -5.92
N THR A 247 12.05 9.61 -6.25
CA THR A 247 13.20 10.01 -5.45
C THR A 247 12.79 10.40 -4.03
N ALA A 248 11.74 11.21 -3.88
CA ALA A 248 11.21 11.56 -2.58
C ALA A 248 10.69 10.35 -1.79
N ALA A 249 10.08 9.37 -2.48
CA ALA A 249 9.67 8.11 -1.89
C ALA A 249 10.87 7.30 -1.37
N LEU A 250 11.96 7.20 -2.14
CA LEU A 250 13.18 6.49 -1.71
C LEU A 250 13.78 7.11 -0.44
N HIS A 251 13.84 8.43 -0.36
CA HIS A 251 14.37 9.13 0.83
C HIS A 251 13.51 8.94 2.07
N ALA A 252 12.20 8.89 1.90
CA ALA A 252 11.28 8.66 2.99
C ALA A 252 11.18 7.18 3.40
N ALA A 253 11.78 6.25 2.66
CA ALA A 253 11.55 4.82 2.84
C ALA A 253 12.32 4.23 4.02
N THR A 254 11.60 3.55 4.91
CA THR A 254 12.21 2.61 5.87
C THR A 254 12.57 1.30 5.19
N GLY A 255 11.73 0.83 4.26
CA GLY A 255 12.00 -0.39 3.51
C GLY A 255 11.31 -0.39 2.15
N LEU A 256 11.92 -1.15 1.24
CA LEU A 256 11.45 -1.29 -0.14
C LEU A 256 10.85 -2.66 -0.36
N VAL A 257 9.67 -2.69 -0.96
CA VAL A 257 9.11 -3.89 -1.58
C VAL A 257 9.13 -3.68 -3.09
N ILE A 258 9.71 -4.64 -3.81
CA ILE A 258 9.88 -4.61 -5.26
C ILE A 258 9.04 -5.73 -5.87
N PRO A 259 7.76 -5.47 -6.19
CA PRO A 259 6.91 -6.42 -6.89
C PRO A 259 7.45 -6.73 -8.28
N THR A 260 7.67 -8.01 -8.56
CA THR A 260 8.24 -8.53 -9.80
C THR A 260 7.45 -9.76 -10.21
N ARG A 261 6.97 -9.84 -11.45
CA ARG A 261 6.34 -11.09 -11.94
C ARG A 261 7.42 -12.12 -12.25
N ALA A 262 7.06 -13.40 -12.18
CA ALA A 262 7.96 -14.48 -12.56
C ALA A 262 8.09 -14.60 -14.09
N THR A 263 8.60 -13.58 -14.77
CA THR A 263 8.95 -13.64 -16.19
C THR A 263 10.35 -13.05 -16.44
N MET A 264 11.01 -13.46 -17.52
CA MET A 264 12.35 -12.95 -17.87
C MET A 264 12.36 -11.43 -18.15
N THR A 265 11.30 -10.88 -18.71
CA THR A 265 11.22 -9.44 -19.00
C THR A 265 11.02 -8.61 -17.73
N ASP A 266 10.23 -9.12 -16.77
CA ASP A 266 10.08 -8.49 -15.45
C ASP A 266 11.40 -8.59 -14.65
N LEU A 267 12.16 -9.68 -14.79
CA LEU A 267 13.48 -9.81 -14.17
C LEU A 267 14.46 -8.77 -14.72
N ALA A 268 14.51 -8.59 -16.04
CA ALA A 268 15.37 -7.57 -16.67
C ALA A 268 15.03 -6.16 -16.18
N SER A 269 13.74 -5.79 -16.13
CA SER A 269 13.31 -4.49 -15.60
C SER A 269 13.62 -4.32 -14.12
N THR A 270 13.54 -5.40 -13.33
CA THR A 270 13.93 -5.38 -11.91
C THR A 270 15.44 -5.18 -11.76
N ALA A 271 16.26 -5.75 -12.65
CA ALA A 271 17.70 -5.52 -12.67
C ALA A 271 18.06 -4.06 -13.00
N GLU A 272 17.36 -3.44 -13.97
CA GLU A 272 17.50 -2.02 -14.28
C GLU A 272 17.14 -1.14 -13.08
N PHE A 273 16.08 -1.48 -12.34
CA PHE A 273 15.72 -0.79 -11.10
C PHE A 273 16.85 -0.82 -10.06
N PHE A 274 17.43 -1.99 -9.80
CA PHE A 274 18.56 -2.09 -8.86
C PHE A 274 19.81 -1.38 -9.36
N ALA A 275 20.09 -1.41 -10.67
CA ALA A 275 21.22 -0.69 -11.26
C ALA A 275 21.06 0.83 -11.08
N HIS A 276 19.85 1.35 -11.31
CA HIS A 276 19.54 2.76 -11.06
C HIS A 276 19.68 3.11 -9.57
N LEU A 277 19.12 2.29 -8.67
CA LEU A 277 19.23 2.52 -7.22
C LEU A 277 20.70 2.51 -6.77
N ALA A 278 21.53 1.62 -7.31
CA ALA A 278 22.96 1.57 -7.01
C ALA A 278 23.70 2.84 -7.49
N GLY A 279 23.42 3.31 -8.71
CA GLY A 279 23.99 4.56 -9.23
C GLY A 279 23.57 5.76 -8.37
N TYR A 280 22.27 5.89 -8.12
CA TYR A 280 21.71 6.99 -7.33
C TYR A 280 22.26 7.03 -5.90
N THR A 281 22.29 5.89 -5.20
CA THR A 281 22.81 5.82 -3.83
C THR A 281 24.32 6.09 -3.75
N ALA A 282 25.09 5.74 -4.77
CA ALA A 282 26.51 6.06 -4.85
C ALA A 282 26.74 7.56 -5.07
N GLU A 283 26.02 8.18 -6.00
CA GLU A 283 26.06 9.63 -6.26
C GLU A 283 25.63 10.43 -5.02
N TYR A 284 24.54 10.01 -4.37
CA TYR A 284 24.05 10.62 -3.14
C TYR A 284 25.12 10.57 -2.03
N ARG A 285 25.74 9.40 -1.82
CA ARG A 285 26.81 9.24 -0.83
C ARG A 285 28.02 10.13 -1.13
N ALA A 286 28.38 10.26 -2.41
CA ALA A 286 29.48 11.14 -2.81
C ALA A 286 29.16 12.61 -2.56
N ALA A 287 27.91 13.04 -2.76
CA ALA A 287 27.48 14.42 -2.57
C ALA A 287 27.30 14.81 -1.09
N PHE A 288 26.73 13.92 -0.26
CA PHE A 288 26.30 14.25 1.11
C PHE A 288 27.08 13.53 2.22
N GLY A 289 28.03 12.65 1.87
CA GLY A 289 28.88 11.94 2.83
C GLY A 289 28.21 10.82 3.62
N HIS A 290 26.92 10.53 3.35
CA HIS A 290 26.14 9.44 3.96
C HIS A 290 25.22 8.79 2.91
N GLY A 291 24.78 7.55 3.17
CA GLY A 291 23.95 6.79 2.23
C GLY A 291 22.46 6.86 2.54
N LEU A 292 21.65 6.35 1.61
CA LEU A 292 20.28 5.94 1.91
C LEU A 292 20.31 4.58 2.58
N ASP A 293 19.87 4.54 3.84
CA ASP A 293 19.89 3.33 4.65
C ASP A 293 18.47 2.76 4.77
N PHE A 294 18.18 1.73 3.96
CA PHE A 294 16.94 0.96 4.06
C PHE A 294 17.10 -0.16 5.07
N ALA A 295 16.14 -0.31 5.99
CA ALA A 295 16.10 -1.44 6.91
C ALA A 295 15.94 -2.78 6.18
N PHE A 296 15.23 -2.76 5.03
CA PHE A 296 15.10 -3.91 4.15
C PHE A 296 14.81 -3.48 2.70
N ALA A 297 15.20 -4.33 1.76
CA ALA A 297 14.77 -4.26 0.37
C ALA A 297 14.45 -5.68 -0.11
N ARG A 298 13.19 -5.94 -0.46
CA ARG A 298 12.68 -7.28 -0.74
C ARG A 298 11.99 -7.37 -2.10
N ILE A 299 12.38 -8.33 -2.91
CA ILE A 299 11.69 -8.74 -4.13
C ILE A 299 10.46 -9.55 -3.73
N LEU A 300 9.29 -9.08 -4.14
CA LEU A 300 8.03 -9.80 -4.01
C LEU A 300 7.70 -10.45 -5.36
N VAL A 301 7.71 -11.77 -5.44
CA VAL A 301 7.25 -12.46 -6.64
C VAL A 301 5.73 -12.41 -6.70
N THR A 302 5.18 -11.83 -7.77
CA THR A 302 3.74 -11.58 -7.94
C THR A 302 3.15 -12.35 -9.11
N ALA A 303 1.81 -12.48 -9.10
CA ALA A 303 1.04 -13.19 -10.10
C ALA A 303 1.62 -14.60 -10.40
N TYR A 304 2.06 -15.27 -9.34
CA TYR A 304 2.74 -16.56 -9.42
C TYR A 304 1.76 -17.71 -9.61
N ASP A 305 1.98 -18.54 -10.62
CA ASP A 305 1.27 -19.80 -10.81
C ASP A 305 2.19 -20.98 -10.45
N PRO A 306 1.91 -21.72 -9.35
CA PRO A 306 2.74 -22.85 -8.94
C PRO A 306 2.64 -24.05 -9.91
N THR A 307 1.69 -24.05 -10.85
CA THR A 307 1.58 -25.09 -11.88
C THR A 307 2.41 -24.76 -13.13
N ASP A 308 2.89 -23.52 -13.25
CA ASP A 308 3.76 -23.08 -14.35
C ASP A 308 5.23 -23.37 -14.02
N ARG A 309 5.78 -24.40 -14.65
CA ARG A 309 7.18 -24.83 -14.45
C ARG A 309 8.19 -23.74 -14.78
N SER A 310 7.87 -22.83 -15.70
CA SER A 310 8.78 -21.73 -16.07
C SER A 310 8.90 -20.72 -14.93
N GLN A 311 7.77 -20.42 -14.26
CA GLN A 311 7.75 -19.56 -13.10
C GLN A 311 8.39 -20.22 -11.89
N GLU A 312 8.16 -21.52 -11.68
CA GLU A 312 8.82 -22.30 -10.63
C GLU A 312 10.35 -22.29 -10.78
N ALA A 313 10.86 -22.56 -11.98
CA ALA A 313 12.29 -22.52 -12.27
C ALA A 313 12.88 -21.12 -12.03
N LEU A 314 12.18 -20.06 -12.45
CA LEU A 314 12.61 -18.68 -12.25
C LEU A 314 12.59 -18.26 -10.78
N LEU A 315 11.56 -18.65 -10.02
CA LEU A 315 11.52 -18.42 -8.57
C LEU A 315 12.66 -19.14 -7.85
N GLY A 316 12.98 -20.37 -8.29
CA GLY A 316 14.14 -21.12 -7.81
C GLY A 316 15.45 -20.36 -8.04
N LEU A 317 15.67 -19.88 -9.27
CA LEU A 317 16.84 -19.06 -9.63
C LEU A 317 16.91 -17.78 -8.80
N LEU A 318 15.78 -17.08 -8.63
CA LEU A 318 15.72 -15.86 -7.81
C LEU A 318 16.16 -16.13 -6.37
N ARG A 319 15.63 -17.20 -5.75
CA ARG A 319 15.99 -17.56 -4.37
C ARG A 319 17.45 -18.01 -4.25
N GLU A 320 17.94 -18.79 -5.21
CA GLU A 320 19.35 -19.22 -5.24
C GLU A 320 20.31 -18.02 -5.32
N ARG A 321 19.97 -17.01 -6.13
CA ARG A 321 20.87 -15.89 -6.43
C ARG A 321 20.75 -14.72 -5.47
N PHE A 322 19.55 -14.46 -4.95
CA PHE A 322 19.25 -13.29 -4.14
C PHE A 322 18.91 -13.63 -2.68
N GLY A 323 18.73 -14.91 -2.34
CA GLY A 323 18.57 -15.38 -0.96
C GLY A 323 17.44 -14.66 -0.21
N ASP A 324 17.80 -14.05 0.92
CA ASP A 324 16.90 -13.33 1.82
C ASP A 324 16.34 -12.02 1.24
N ARG A 325 16.86 -11.56 0.09
CA ARG A 325 16.29 -10.45 -0.66
C ARG A 325 14.99 -10.84 -1.36
N VAL A 326 14.67 -12.11 -1.52
CA VAL A 326 13.37 -12.55 -2.07
C VAL A 326 12.45 -12.90 -0.92
N LEU A 327 11.23 -12.36 -0.91
CA LEU A 327 10.24 -12.76 0.09
C LEU A 327 9.99 -14.27 0.01
N PRO A 328 9.85 -14.95 1.16
CA PRO A 328 9.68 -16.40 1.18
C PRO A 328 8.39 -16.81 0.45
N GLU A 329 7.34 -16.01 0.55
CA GLU A 329 6.02 -16.32 0.01
C GLU A 329 5.76 -15.51 -1.27
N PRO A 330 5.38 -16.15 -2.39
CA PRO A 330 4.93 -15.45 -3.59
C PRO A 330 3.45 -15.06 -3.47
N PHE A 331 3.07 -13.96 -4.11
CA PHE A 331 1.67 -13.59 -4.31
C PHE A 331 1.10 -14.39 -5.50
N LEU A 332 0.15 -15.27 -5.24
CA LEU A 332 -0.44 -16.16 -6.24
C LEU A 332 -1.27 -15.43 -7.30
N HIS A 333 -1.19 -15.91 -8.53
CA HIS A 333 -2.17 -15.60 -9.57
C HIS A 333 -3.52 -16.26 -9.24
N SER A 334 -4.61 -15.51 -9.38
CA SER A 334 -5.96 -16.07 -9.23
C SER A 334 -6.98 -15.26 -10.01
N ARG A 335 -7.89 -15.97 -10.69
CA ARG A 335 -9.06 -15.36 -11.36
C ARG A 335 -9.95 -14.58 -10.39
N ILE A 336 -9.96 -14.97 -9.12
CA ILE A 336 -10.70 -14.29 -8.05
C ILE A 336 -10.28 -12.83 -7.92
N MET A 337 -9.00 -12.51 -8.12
CA MET A 337 -8.54 -11.11 -8.10
C MET A 337 -9.13 -10.30 -9.26
N GLY A 338 -9.29 -10.92 -10.43
CA GLY A 338 -9.96 -10.28 -11.57
C GLY A 338 -11.46 -10.08 -11.34
N THR A 339 -12.13 -11.07 -10.73
CA THR A 339 -13.56 -10.96 -10.37
C THR A 339 -13.78 -9.89 -9.30
N ALA A 340 -12.99 -9.89 -8.23
CA ALA A 340 -13.06 -8.87 -7.18
C ALA A 340 -12.73 -7.48 -7.73
N GLY A 341 -11.67 -7.37 -8.55
CA GLY A 341 -11.27 -6.11 -9.17
C GLY A 341 -12.31 -5.52 -10.13
N PHE A 342 -13.17 -6.34 -10.74
CA PHE A 342 -14.30 -5.85 -11.54
C PHE A 342 -15.30 -5.06 -10.69
N GLY A 343 -15.54 -5.49 -9.44
CA GLY A 343 -16.30 -4.74 -8.43
C GLY A 343 -15.43 -3.77 -7.60
N LYS A 344 -14.21 -3.48 -8.08
CA LYS A 344 -13.18 -2.71 -7.37
C LYS A 344 -12.87 -3.21 -5.95
N GLU A 345 -13.21 -4.44 -5.62
CA GLU A 345 -12.97 -5.05 -4.32
C GLU A 345 -11.57 -5.64 -4.27
N THR A 346 -10.95 -5.57 -3.11
CA THR A 346 -9.79 -6.39 -2.78
C THR A 346 -10.19 -7.78 -2.32
N LEU A 347 -9.20 -8.67 -2.16
CA LEU A 347 -9.45 -9.99 -1.58
C LEU A 347 -10.02 -9.92 -0.16
N TYR A 348 -9.74 -8.83 0.58
CA TYR A 348 -10.25 -8.64 1.93
C TYR A 348 -11.72 -8.17 1.96
N GLU A 349 -12.19 -7.50 0.90
CA GLU A 349 -13.59 -7.05 0.74
C GLU A 349 -14.45 -8.13 0.11
N TYR A 350 -13.90 -8.84 -0.88
CA TYR A 350 -14.63 -9.81 -1.69
C TYR A 350 -15.17 -10.96 -0.85
N GLU A 351 -16.48 -11.19 -0.92
CA GLU A 351 -17.14 -12.34 -0.33
C GLU A 351 -17.46 -13.40 -1.41
N PRO A 352 -16.74 -14.54 -1.46
CA PRO A 352 -16.89 -15.50 -2.55
C PRO A 352 -18.25 -16.21 -2.49
N SER A 353 -19.06 -16.03 -3.53
CA SER A 353 -20.29 -16.79 -3.78
C SER A 353 -20.02 -18.11 -4.49
N THR A 354 -19.00 -18.16 -5.34
CA THR A 354 -18.48 -19.35 -6.03
C THR A 354 -16.97 -19.51 -5.80
N ASP A 355 -16.41 -20.68 -6.15
CA ASP A 355 -14.96 -20.94 -6.12
C ASP A 355 -14.24 -20.63 -4.79
N ARG A 356 -14.92 -20.89 -3.66
CA ARG A 356 -14.40 -20.62 -2.30
C ARG A 356 -13.03 -21.27 -2.03
N ALA A 357 -12.75 -22.43 -2.61
CA ALA A 357 -11.43 -23.06 -2.51
C ALA A 357 -10.32 -22.23 -3.18
N ALA A 358 -10.60 -21.61 -4.34
CA ALA A 358 -9.65 -20.73 -5.02
C ALA A 358 -9.46 -19.42 -4.26
N TYR A 359 -10.54 -18.85 -3.72
CA TYR A 359 -10.47 -17.69 -2.81
C TYR A 359 -9.58 -18.00 -1.60
N ASN A 360 -9.82 -19.11 -0.91
CA ASN A 360 -9.06 -19.51 0.27
C ASN A 360 -7.56 -19.65 -0.02
N ARG A 361 -7.18 -20.16 -1.20
CA ARG A 361 -5.76 -20.24 -1.60
C ARG A 361 -5.13 -18.87 -1.80
N VAL A 362 -5.78 -17.98 -2.55
CA VAL A 362 -5.20 -16.67 -2.86
C VAL A 362 -5.18 -15.75 -1.64
N ILE A 363 -6.21 -15.76 -0.78
CA ILE A 363 -6.21 -14.97 0.46
C ILE A 363 -5.15 -15.49 1.45
N ALA A 364 -4.92 -16.81 1.50
CA ALA A 364 -3.85 -17.38 2.30
C ALA A 364 -2.46 -16.91 1.83
N SER A 365 -2.23 -16.89 0.51
CA SER A 365 -1.01 -16.33 -0.10
C SER A 365 -0.84 -14.85 0.20
N ALA A 366 -1.87 -14.02 -0.01
CA ALA A 366 -1.83 -12.59 0.30
C ALA A 366 -1.49 -12.34 1.77
N ASN A 367 -2.14 -13.07 2.69
CA ASN A 367 -1.84 -12.98 4.11
C ASN A 367 -0.41 -13.44 4.46
N ALA A 368 0.12 -14.44 3.78
CA ALA A 368 1.47 -14.94 4.02
C ALA A 368 2.54 -13.94 3.56
N VAL A 369 2.35 -13.35 2.36
CA VAL A 369 3.16 -12.23 1.85
C VAL A 369 3.14 -11.06 2.83
N ASN A 370 1.95 -10.61 3.22
CA ASN A 370 1.80 -9.42 4.06
C ASN A 370 2.40 -9.63 5.46
N ARG A 371 2.28 -10.84 6.04
CA ARG A 371 2.97 -11.18 7.30
C ARG A 371 4.49 -11.18 7.15
N ALA A 372 5.03 -11.62 6.01
CA ALA A 372 6.47 -11.58 5.77
C ALA A 372 7.00 -10.14 5.72
N ILE A 373 6.26 -9.21 5.11
CA ILE A 373 6.61 -7.78 5.08
C ILE A 373 6.44 -7.15 6.47
N GLU A 374 5.38 -7.48 7.20
CA GLU A 374 5.16 -7.04 8.59
C GLU A 374 6.27 -7.51 9.54
N ALA A 375 6.84 -8.71 9.31
CA ALA A 375 7.97 -9.20 10.09
C ALA A 375 9.22 -8.34 9.88
N GLU A 376 9.46 -7.81 8.68
CA GLU A 376 10.56 -6.86 8.44
C GLU A 376 10.36 -5.55 9.23
N LEU A 377 9.12 -5.04 9.31
CA LEU A 377 8.79 -3.89 10.15
C LEU A 377 9.06 -4.16 11.63
N SER A 378 8.65 -5.34 12.11
CA SER A 378 8.87 -5.74 13.49
C SER A 378 10.37 -5.82 13.82
N ARG A 379 11.18 -6.39 12.92
CA ARG A 379 12.65 -6.42 13.06
C ARG A 379 13.27 -5.02 13.05
N HIS A 380 12.79 -4.14 12.17
CA HIS A 380 13.24 -2.75 12.14
C HIS A 380 13.01 -2.03 13.47
N TRP A 381 11.86 -2.25 14.10
CA TRP A 381 11.57 -1.74 15.45
C TRP A 381 12.26 -2.51 16.59
N GLY A 382 13.12 -3.49 16.28
CA GLY A 382 13.80 -4.30 17.30
C GLY A 382 12.88 -5.24 18.08
N ARG A 383 11.68 -5.50 17.57
CA ARG A 383 10.77 -6.51 18.14
C ARG A 383 11.28 -7.90 17.75
N GLY A 384 11.24 -8.84 18.69
CA GLY A 384 11.59 -10.24 18.42
C GLY A 384 10.72 -10.81 17.29
N ALA A 385 11.35 -11.58 16.38
CA ALA A 385 10.69 -12.18 15.22
C ALA A 385 9.77 -13.35 15.57
#